data_AF-A0A7X7F455-F1
#
_entry.id   AF-A0A7X7F455-F1
#
_cell.length_a   1.000
_cell.length_b   1.000
_cell.length_c   1.000
_cell.angle_alpha   90.00
_cell.angle_beta   90.00
_cell.angle_gamma   90.00
#
_symmetry.space_group_name_H-M   'P 1'
#
loop_
_entity.id
_entity.type
_entity.pdbx_description
1 polymer ?
#
loop_
_entity_poly.entity_id
_entity_poly.type
_entity_poly.pdbx_seq_one_letter_code
_entity_poly.pdbx_strand_id
1 'polypeptide(L)'
;GVLRDMFQNHLLQLLTLTAMEGPSRFEADAVRDEKVKVLRAIRPMRPDEVAARTVRGRYRGYLDEPDVSAQSQTATFAAMRLSIDNWRWQGVPFYLRSGKGMSCRTTQIVIQFRTPPHMMFDCGSRELHDANRLVLQIQPAEGIQLHFQTKVPDAGMLLRQTELDFNFRRRFAGDMPEAYQRLLLDVLQGDASLFARADEVELAWGLIDPIQQAWDSGSPDMGEYEPGGWGPTASSEWMRHEGRLWFDSCPVLH
;
A
#
# COMPACT_ATOMS: atom_id res chain seq x y z
N GLY A 1 6.29 -13.82 -9.94
CA GLY A 1 4.98 -13.14 -9.90
C GLY A 1 5.02 -11.99 -8.91
N VAL A 2 4.04 -11.08 -8.98
CA VAL A 2 4.02 -9.81 -8.22
C VAL A 2 4.20 -9.99 -6.69
N LEU A 3 3.75 -11.12 -6.15
CA LEU A 3 3.82 -11.40 -4.71
C LEU A 3 5.28 -11.48 -4.20
N ARG A 4 6.14 -12.25 -4.86
CA ARG A 4 7.56 -12.34 -4.51
C ARG A 4 8.37 -11.12 -4.96
N ASP A 5 7.93 -10.46 -6.03
CA ASP A 5 8.61 -9.30 -6.65
C ASP A 5 8.44 -8.01 -5.81
N MET A 6 7.23 -7.76 -5.30
CA MET A 6 6.86 -6.49 -4.67
C MET A 6 6.29 -6.62 -3.26
N PHE A 7 5.60 -7.72 -2.91
CA PHE A 7 4.97 -7.85 -1.60
C PHE A 7 5.97 -8.27 -0.53
N GLN A 8 6.73 -9.33 -0.80
CA GLN A 8 7.68 -9.92 0.14
C GLN A 8 8.72 -8.90 0.65
N ASN A 9 9.12 -7.96 -0.19
CA ASN A 9 10.09 -6.92 0.12
C ASN A 9 9.38 -5.56 0.32
N HIS A 10 9.21 -4.77 -0.74
CA HIS A 10 8.89 -3.36 -0.73
C HIS A 10 7.60 -3.03 0.02
N LEU A 11 6.49 -3.74 -0.23
CA LEU A 11 5.23 -3.42 0.43
C LEU A 11 5.23 -3.78 1.92
N LEU A 12 5.86 -4.90 2.32
CA LEU A 12 6.03 -5.23 3.73
C LEU A 12 6.98 -4.26 4.44
N GLN A 13 8.02 -3.78 3.76
CA GLN A 13 8.88 -2.71 4.28
C GLN A 13 8.08 -1.43 4.55
N LEU A 14 7.27 -0.96 3.59
CA LEU A 14 6.43 0.22 3.78
C LEU A 14 5.38 0.01 4.87
N LEU A 15 4.79 -1.18 4.95
CA LEU A 15 3.85 -1.54 6.01
C LEU A 15 4.51 -1.45 7.38
N THR A 16 5.70 -2.04 7.57
CA THR A 16 6.39 -2.03 8.86
C THR A 16 6.77 -0.61 9.30
N LEU A 17 7.28 0.22 8.38
CA LEU A 17 7.57 1.63 8.67
C LEU A 17 6.32 2.44 9.04
N THR A 18 5.17 2.12 8.45
CA THR A 18 3.89 2.78 8.76
C THR A 18 3.31 2.32 10.09
N ALA A 19 3.49 1.04 10.43
CA ALA A 19 2.81 0.40 11.56
C ALA A 19 3.68 0.25 12.82
N MET A 20 4.99 0.49 12.75
CA MET A 20 5.89 0.36 13.89
C MET A 20 5.56 1.36 15.02
N GLU A 21 5.93 0.99 16.24
CA GLU A 21 5.91 1.94 17.35
C GLU A 21 7.09 2.90 17.24
N GLY A 22 7.05 3.99 18.01
CA GLY A 22 8.21 4.87 18.14
C GLY A 22 9.38 4.11 18.77
N PRO A 23 10.54 3.99 18.10
CA PRO A 23 11.68 3.28 18.66
C PRO A 23 12.22 4.05 19.88
N SER A 24 12.76 3.32 20.86
CA SER A 24 13.29 3.93 22.09
C SER A 24 14.46 4.89 21.83
N ARG A 25 15.19 4.66 20.73
CA ARG A 25 16.30 5.49 20.23
C ARG A 25 16.32 5.43 18.72
N PHE A 26 16.91 6.45 18.10
CA PHE A 26 17.17 6.45 16.66
C PHE A 26 18.50 5.74 16.36
N GLU A 27 18.51 4.43 16.62
CA GLU A 27 19.63 3.52 16.36
C GLU A 27 19.14 2.37 15.48
N ALA A 28 20.00 1.85 14.61
CA ALA A 28 19.61 0.87 13.60
C ALA A 28 18.90 -0.37 14.18
N ASP A 29 19.42 -0.97 15.26
CA ASP A 29 18.78 -2.13 15.89
C ASP A 29 17.42 -1.77 16.51
N ALA A 30 17.31 -0.63 17.17
CA ALA A 30 16.05 -0.19 17.78
C ALA A 30 14.94 0.03 16.74
N VAL A 31 15.27 0.59 15.58
CA VAL A 31 14.31 0.74 14.46
C VAL A 31 13.92 -0.63 13.90
N ARG A 32 14.90 -1.50 13.66
CA ARG A 32 14.67 -2.85 13.10
C ARG A 32 13.86 -3.73 14.05
N ASP A 33 14.06 -3.62 15.36
CA ASP A 33 13.29 -4.35 16.36
C ASP A 33 11.80 -3.98 16.33
N GLU A 34 11.46 -2.69 16.18
CA GLU A 34 10.06 -2.27 16.05
C GLU A 34 9.43 -2.73 14.71
N LYS A 35 10.19 -2.79 13.62
CA LYS A 35 9.72 -3.38 12.35
C LYS A 35 9.44 -4.88 12.49
N VAL A 36 10.34 -5.62 13.12
CA VAL A 36 10.19 -7.07 13.38
C VAL A 36 8.98 -7.34 14.29
N LYS A 37 8.75 -6.50 15.29
CA LYS A 37 7.57 -6.57 16.16
C LYS A 37 6.26 -6.45 15.38
N VAL A 38 6.22 -5.56 14.38
CA VAL A 38 5.06 -5.47 13.48
C VAL A 38 4.87 -6.77 12.70
N LEU A 39 5.92 -7.29 12.06
CA LEU A 39 5.82 -8.53 11.28
C LEU A 39 5.32 -9.71 12.11
N ARG A 40 5.80 -9.84 13.36
CA ARG A 40 5.34 -10.87 14.31
C ARG A 40 3.86 -10.70 14.71
N ALA A 41 3.35 -9.48 14.68
CA ALA A 41 1.97 -9.17 14.99
C ALA A 41 1.03 -9.31 13.77
N ILE A 42 1.55 -9.49 12.55
CA ILE A 42 0.70 -9.76 11.38
C ILE A 42 0.10 -11.15 11.55
N ARG A 43 -1.23 -11.21 11.54
CA ARG A 43 -1.97 -12.48 11.60
C ARG A 43 -1.67 -13.30 10.33
N PRO A 44 -1.07 -14.50 10.45
CA PRO A 44 -0.84 -15.37 9.30
C PRO A 44 -2.18 -15.73 8.64
N MET A 45 -2.21 -15.68 7.31
CA MET A 45 -3.41 -16.02 6.55
C MET A 45 -3.53 -17.53 6.42
N ARG A 46 -4.64 -18.11 6.89
CA ARG A 46 -4.90 -19.53 6.67
C ARG A 46 -5.30 -19.79 5.21
N PRO A 47 -5.05 -20.98 4.65
CA PRO A 47 -5.40 -21.28 3.25
C PRO A 47 -6.88 -21.03 2.90
N ASP A 48 -7.80 -21.28 3.83
CA ASP A 48 -9.24 -21.02 3.67
C ASP A 48 -9.60 -19.53 3.61
N GLU A 49 -8.73 -18.65 4.13
CA GLU A 49 -8.93 -17.20 4.14
C GLU A 49 -8.34 -16.52 2.90
N VAL A 50 -7.43 -17.19 2.18
CA VAL A 50 -6.68 -16.60 1.05
C VAL A 50 -7.61 -16.09 -0.03
N ALA A 51 -8.63 -16.89 -0.39
CA ALA A 51 -9.59 -16.50 -1.41
C ALA A 51 -10.42 -15.26 -1.03
N ALA A 52 -10.71 -15.08 0.27
CA ALA A 52 -11.54 -13.98 0.76
C ALA A 52 -10.74 -12.70 1.05
N ARG A 53 -9.43 -12.82 1.32
CA ARG A 53 -8.57 -11.70 1.73
C ARG A 53 -7.56 -11.28 0.68
N THR A 54 -7.50 -11.97 -0.45
CA THR A 54 -6.60 -11.63 -1.55
C THR A 54 -7.35 -11.59 -2.87
N VAL A 55 -6.87 -10.74 -3.76
CA VAL A 55 -7.28 -10.70 -5.17
C VAL A 55 -6.01 -10.79 -5.99
N ARG A 56 -5.98 -11.70 -6.96
CA ARG A 56 -4.88 -11.79 -7.92
C ARG A 56 -5.41 -11.56 -9.33
N GLY A 57 -4.54 -11.04 -10.19
CA GLY A 57 -4.90 -10.88 -11.58
C GLY A 57 -3.70 -10.82 -12.51
N ARG A 58 -4.01 -10.86 -13.80
CA ARG A 58 -3.06 -10.81 -14.90
C ARG A 58 -3.56 -9.82 -15.95
N TYR A 59 -2.67 -8.97 -16.46
CA TYR A 59 -3.05 -8.04 -17.54
C TYR A 59 -3.23 -8.81 -18.86
N ARG A 60 -4.17 -8.35 -19.69
CA ARG A 60 -4.40 -8.90 -21.04
C ARG A 60 -3.16 -8.69 -21.92
N GLY A 61 -2.72 -9.74 -22.60
CA GLY A 61 -1.51 -9.75 -23.42
C GLY A 61 -0.26 -10.30 -22.73
N TYR A 62 -0.28 -10.53 -21.41
CA TYR A 62 0.89 -11.12 -20.71
C TYR A 62 1.29 -12.50 -21.25
N LEU A 63 0.31 -13.31 -21.69
CA LEU A 63 0.57 -14.65 -22.24
C LEU A 63 1.15 -14.61 -23.66
N ASP A 64 1.08 -13.45 -24.34
CA ASP A 64 1.57 -13.26 -25.70
C ASP A 64 3.03 -12.74 -25.72
N GLU A 65 3.62 -12.47 -24.55
CA GLU A 65 5.01 -12.02 -24.42
C GLU A 65 6.00 -13.14 -24.82
N PRO A 66 7.10 -12.82 -25.52
CA PRO A 66 7.95 -13.79 -26.22
C PRO A 66 8.63 -14.86 -25.33
N ASP A 67 8.66 -14.68 -24.01
CA ASP A 67 9.26 -15.61 -23.04
C ASP A 67 8.25 -16.11 -21.98
N VAL A 68 6.95 -15.91 -22.21
CA VAL A 68 5.89 -16.33 -21.27
C VAL A 68 5.18 -17.57 -21.81
N SER A 69 5.06 -18.58 -20.96
CA SER A 69 4.24 -19.76 -21.28
C SER A 69 2.76 -19.38 -21.43
N ALA A 70 2.12 -19.88 -22.49
CA ALA A 70 0.68 -19.71 -22.72
C ALA A 70 -0.21 -20.28 -21.57
N GLN A 71 0.34 -21.16 -20.72
CA GLN A 71 -0.36 -21.73 -19.55
C GLN A 71 0.09 -21.09 -18.23
N SER A 72 0.88 -20.01 -18.27
CA SER A 72 1.42 -19.35 -17.08
C SER A 72 0.30 -18.99 -16.10
N GLN A 73 0.49 -19.31 -14.83
CA GLN A 73 -0.37 -18.89 -13.72
C GLN A 73 0.26 -17.72 -12.94
N THR A 74 1.19 -17.00 -13.56
CA THR A 74 1.87 -15.89 -12.90
C THR A 74 0.95 -14.68 -12.81
N ALA A 75 0.64 -14.26 -11.58
CA ALA A 75 -0.08 -13.03 -11.31
C ALA A 75 0.82 -11.81 -11.54
N THR A 76 0.30 -10.82 -12.28
CA THR A 76 0.94 -9.51 -12.53
C THR A 76 0.32 -8.41 -11.68
N PHE A 77 -0.81 -8.68 -11.04
CA PHE A 77 -1.50 -7.82 -10.09
C PHE A 77 -1.87 -8.61 -8.84
N ALA A 78 -1.78 -7.96 -7.69
CA ALA A 78 -2.25 -8.49 -6.43
C ALA A 78 -2.79 -7.37 -5.54
N ALA A 79 -3.82 -7.71 -4.79
CA ALA A 79 -4.26 -6.97 -3.62
C ALA A 79 -4.45 -7.94 -2.45
N MET A 80 -4.14 -7.52 -1.23
CA MET A 80 -4.41 -8.32 -0.03
C MET A 80 -4.77 -7.45 1.16
N ARG A 81 -5.54 -8.05 2.07
CA ARG A 81 -5.88 -7.50 3.37
C ARG A 81 -5.11 -8.23 4.46
N LEU A 82 -4.29 -7.48 5.20
CA LEU A 82 -3.60 -7.95 6.39
C LEU A 82 -4.23 -7.35 7.65
N SER A 83 -4.07 -8.06 8.77
CA SER A 83 -4.49 -7.60 10.09
C SER A 83 -3.28 -7.68 11.02
N ILE A 84 -3.07 -6.62 11.81
CA ILE A 84 -1.97 -6.52 12.77
C ILE A 84 -2.57 -6.62 14.17
N ASP A 85 -2.31 -7.73 14.84
CA ASP A 85 -2.86 -8.08 16.15
C ASP A 85 -1.99 -7.45 17.25
N ASN A 86 -2.12 -6.14 17.41
CA ASN A 86 -1.53 -5.40 18.53
C ASN A 86 -2.47 -4.30 19.03
N TRP A 87 -2.13 -3.68 20.17
CA TRP A 87 -2.99 -2.68 20.81
C TRP A 87 -3.30 -1.48 19.91
N ARG A 88 -2.32 -0.98 19.16
CA ARG A 88 -2.47 0.20 18.30
C ARG A 88 -3.36 -0.07 17.08
N TRP A 89 -3.20 -1.23 16.45
CA TRP A 89 -3.82 -1.57 15.15
C TRP A 89 -5.00 -2.53 15.25
N GLN A 90 -5.44 -2.87 16.46
CA GLN A 90 -6.60 -3.73 16.66
C GLN A 90 -7.83 -3.22 15.88
N GLY A 91 -8.34 -4.06 14.98
CA GLY A 91 -9.50 -3.75 14.15
C GLY A 91 -9.24 -2.79 12.98
N VAL A 92 -7.99 -2.42 12.72
CA VAL A 92 -7.61 -1.60 11.56
C VAL A 92 -7.08 -2.51 10.44
N PRO A 93 -7.80 -2.65 9.31
CA PRO A 93 -7.33 -3.45 8.18
C PRO A 93 -6.25 -2.71 7.39
N PHE A 94 -5.20 -3.43 6.98
CA PHE A 94 -4.16 -2.94 6.07
C PHE A 94 -4.40 -3.53 4.69
N TYR A 95 -4.58 -2.67 3.68
CA TYR A 95 -4.75 -3.08 2.30
C TYR A 95 -3.47 -2.78 1.51
N LEU A 96 -2.92 -3.81 0.88
CA LEU A 96 -1.70 -3.72 0.09
C LEU A 96 -2.05 -4.06 -1.35
N ARG A 97 -1.61 -3.25 -2.31
CA ARG A 97 -1.89 -3.43 -3.74
C ARG A 97 -0.66 -3.11 -4.56
N SER A 98 -0.35 -3.97 -5.52
CA SER A 98 0.69 -3.74 -6.52
C SER A 98 0.32 -4.47 -7.81
N GLY A 99 0.66 -3.87 -8.95
CA GLY A 99 0.46 -4.49 -10.24
C GLY A 99 1.30 -3.87 -11.34
N LYS A 100 1.49 -4.62 -12.42
CA LYS A 100 2.12 -4.17 -13.67
C LYS A 100 1.05 -3.76 -14.68
N GLY A 101 1.40 -2.90 -15.63
CA GLY A 101 0.44 -2.41 -16.63
C GLY A 101 -0.73 -1.64 -16.00
N MET A 102 -0.51 -0.97 -14.87
CA MET A 102 -1.52 -0.11 -14.26
C MET A 102 -1.56 1.28 -14.93
N SER A 103 -2.59 2.06 -14.62
CA SER A 103 -2.84 3.40 -15.21
C SER A 103 -1.63 4.34 -15.16
N CYS A 104 -0.87 4.30 -14.07
CA CYS A 104 0.35 5.08 -13.92
C CYS A 104 1.30 4.41 -12.93
N ARG A 105 2.60 4.77 -13.03
CA ARG A 105 3.60 4.39 -12.04
C ARG A 105 3.39 5.25 -10.79
N THR A 106 3.04 4.62 -9.67
CA THR A 106 2.90 5.29 -8.37
C THR A 106 3.19 4.33 -7.22
N THR A 107 3.82 4.86 -6.18
CA THR A 107 4.09 4.25 -4.88
C THR A 107 3.64 5.25 -3.83
N GLN A 108 2.62 4.88 -3.06
CA GLN A 108 1.99 5.78 -2.11
C GLN A 108 1.48 5.01 -0.90
N ILE A 109 1.41 5.69 0.25
CA ILE A 109 0.74 5.20 1.46
C ILE A 109 -0.48 6.09 1.68
N VAL A 110 -1.66 5.49 1.79
CA VAL A 110 -2.92 6.23 2.01
C VAL A 110 -3.50 5.83 3.35
N ILE A 111 -3.54 6.77 4.28
CA ILE A 111 -4.13 6.61 5.60
C ILE A 111 -5.51 7.28 5.58
N GLN A 112 -6.56 6.47 5.57
CA GLN A 112 -7.94 6.94 5.65
C GLN A 112 -8.40 6.97 7.11
N PHE A 113 -8.78 8.15 7.60
CA PHE A 113 -9.27 8.34 8.96
C PHE A 113 -10.72 7.85 9.11
N ARG A 114 -11.10 7.52 10.34
CA ARG A 114 -12.50 7.21 10.68
C ARG A 114 -13.36 8.46 10.53
N THR A 115 -14.56 8.29 10.03
CA THR A 115 -15.54 9.36 9.96
C THR A 115 -16.02 9.73 11.37
N PRO A 116 -16.24 11.01 11.69
CA PRO A 116 -16.71 11.42 13.01
C PRO A 116 -18.05 10.75 13.39
N PRO A 117 -18.25 10.41 14.67
CA PRO A 117 -19.45 9.71 15.13
C PRO A 117 -20.71 10.59 15.07
N HIS A 118 -20.56 11.90 15.29
CA HIS A 118 -21.65 12.86 15.20
C HIS A 118 -21.23 13.99 14.24
N MET A 119 -22.01 14.20 13.20
CA MET A 119 -21.82 15.29 12.24
C MET A 119 -22.80 16.41 12.59
N MET A 120 -22.27 17.59 12.92
CA MET A 120 -23.09 18.77 13.24
C MET A 120 -23.67 19.45 11.98
N PHE A 121 -23.22 19.04 10.79
CA PHE A 121 -23.60 19.64 9.50
C PHE A 121 -24.26 18.59 8.61
N ASP A 122 -25.48 18.89 8.15
CA ASP A 122 -26.30 18.01 7.33
C ASP A 122 -25.87 18.13 5.85
N CYS A 123 -24.81 17.42 5.48
CA CYS A 123 -24.20 17.49 4.16
C CYS A 123 -24.55 16.24 3.32
N GLY A 124 -25.83 16.07 2.96
CA GLY A 124 -26.27 15.15 1.90
C GLY A 124 -25.93 13.65 2.09
N SER A 125 -26.05 12.88 0.99
CA SER A 125 -25.69 11.46 0.96
C SER A 125 -24.18 11.29 1.02
N ARG A 126 -23.68 10.77 2.14
CA ARG A 126 -22.26 10.43 2.32
C ARG A 126 -21.77 9.48 1.24
N GLU A 127 -20.66 9.84 0.60
CA GLU A 127 -19.87 8.90 -0.17
C GLU A 127 -18.64 8.47 0.62
N LEU A 128 -18.11 7.27 0.35
CA LEU A 128 -16.86 6.77 0.94
C LEU A 128 -15.65 7.69 0.67
N HIS A 129 -15.80 8.63 -0.27
CA HIS A 129 -14.83 9.65 -0.63
C HIS A 129 -14.69 10.77 0.41
N ASP A 130 -15.65 10.96 1.30
CA ASP A 130 -15.71 12.10 2.22
C ASP A 130 -14.82 12.00 3.46
N ALA A 131 -14.21 10.83 3.72
CA ALA A 131 -13.34 10.65 4.88
C ALA A 131 -12.01 11.40 4.70
N ASN A 132 -11.49 11.99 5.78
CA ASN A 132 -10.17 12.61 5.76
C ASN A 132 -9.10 11.57 5.36
N ARG A 133 -8.11 11.97 4.56
CA ARG A 133 -7.04 11.10 4.08
C ARG A 133 -5.70 11.80 4.17
N LEU A 134 -4.69 11.11 4.70
CA LEU A 134 -3.29 11.49 4.58
C LEU A 134 -2.64 10.60 3.53
N VAL A 135 -2.15 11.21 2.45
CA VAL A 135 -1.49 10.53 1.34
C VAL A 135 0.00 10.89 1.39
N LEU A 136 0.84 9.88 1.57
CA LEU A 136 2.29 10.00 1.48
C LEU A 136 2.70 9.48 0.11
N GLN A 137 3.00 10.38 -0.81
CA GLN A 137 3.46 10.05 -2.15
C GLN A 137 4.97 9.78 -2.08
N ILE A 138 5.36 8.52 -2.28
CA ILE A 138 6.76 8.11 -2.21
C ILE A 138 7.41 8.36 -3.57
N GLN A 139 6.87 7.78 -4.65
CA GLN A 139 7.41 7.96 -5.99
C GLN A 139 6.35 7.71 -7.06
N PRO A 140 6.33 8.42 -8.18
CA PRO A 140 7.04 9.68 -8.44
C PRO A 140 6.37 10.87 -7.74
N ALA A 141 6.97 12.06 -7.82
CA ALA A 141 6.49 13.30 -7.21
C ALA A 141 6.37 13.20 -5.67
N GLU A 142 7.52 13.03 -5.03
CA GLU A 142 7.68 12.95 -3.58
C GLU A 142 6.91 14.09 -2.88
N GLY A 143 5.99 13.73 -1.99
CA GLY A 143 5.09 14.71 -1.40
C GLY A 143 4.16 14.16 -0.33
N ILE A 144 3.47 15.08 0.34
CA ILE A 144 2.49 14.78 1.38
C ILE A 144 1.23 15.57 1.08
N GLN A 145 0.09 14.89 1.04
CA GLN A 145 -1.22 15.51 0.81
C GLN A 145 -2.16 15.16 1.96
N LEU A 146 -2.85 16.16 2.49
CA LEU A 146 -3.92 15.98 3.47
C LEU A 146 -5.24 16.42 2.87
N HIS A 147 -6.14 15.48 2.65
CA HIS A 147 -7.52 15.73 2.20
C HIS A 147 -8.45 15.81 3.41
N PHE A 148 -9.21 16.91 3.50
CA PHE A 148 -10.17 17.16 4.58
C PHE A 148 -11.30 18.08 4.09
N GLN A 149 -12.35 18.21 4.89
CA GLN A 149 -13.50 19.04 4.55
C GLN A 149 -13.33 20.48 5.06
N THR A 150 -13.63 21.46 4.21
CA THR A 150 -13.69 22.88 4.56
C THR A 150 -15.05 23.48 4.19
N LYS A 151 -15.42 24.56 4.87
CA LYS A 151 -16.61 25.34 4.50
C LYS A 151 -16.41 26.00 3.14
N VAL A 152 -17.42 25.92 2.28
CA VAL A 152 -17.47 26.69 1.04
C VAL A 152 -17.73 28.17 1.39
N PRO A 153 -16.83 29.11 1.01
CA PRO A 153 -17.08 30.53 1.17
C PRO A 153 -18.39 30.94 0.50
N ASP A 154 -19.19 31.76 1.19
CA ASP A 154 -20.43 32.36 0.69
C ASP A 154 -21.57 31.41 0.26
N ALA A 155 -21.46 30.09 0.49
CA ALA A 155 -22.49 29.10 0.12
C ALA A 155 -23.22 28.48 1.34
N GLY A 156 -23.37 29.22 2.44
CA GLY A 156 -24.02 28.73 3.66
C GLY A 156 -23.17 27.67 4.40
N MET A 157 -23.81 26.68 5.02
CA MET A 157 -23.14 25.59 5.78
C MET A 157 -22.85 24.36 4.92
N LEU A 158 -22.41 24.59 3.68
CA LEU A 158 -21.95 23.53 2.79
C LEU A 158 -20.45 23.28 2.99
N LEU A 159 -20.09 21.99 3.03
CA LEU A 159 -18.71 21.55 3.09
C LEU A 159 -18.25 21.10 1.70
N ARG A 160 -16.96 21.30 1.40
CA ARG A 160 -16.28 20.71 0.24
C ARG A 160 -15.00 20.03 0.68
N GLN A 161 -14.59 19.02 -0.06
CA GLN A 161 -13.25 18.45 0.10
C GLN A 161 -12.21 19.45 -0.38
N THR A 162 -11.15 19.62 0.41
CA THR A 162 -10.00 20.50 0.13
C THR A 162 -8.74 19.73 0.48
N GLU A 163 -7.63 20.11 -0.15
CA GLU A 163 -6.34 19.49 0.06
C GLU A 163 -5.30 20.51 0.54
N LEU A 164 -4.44 20.08 1.44
CA LEU A 164 -3.14 20.71 1.69
C LEU A 164 -2.07 19.87 1.01
N ASP A 165 -1.31 20.49 0.11
CA ASP A 165 -0.29 19.82 -0.70
C ASP A 165 1.10 20.32 -0.32
N PHE A 166 2.01 19.38 -0.03
CA PHE A 166 3.42 19.62 0.10
C PHE A 166 4.18 18.78 -0.93
N ASN A 167 4.94 19.44 -1.80
CA ASN A 167 5.72 18.79 -2.85
C ASN A 167 7.22 19.09 -2.67
N PHE A 168 8.04 18.04 -2.56
CA PHE A 168 9.48 18.19 -2.31
C PHE A 168 10.20 18.92 -3.44
N ARG A 169 9.93 18.59 -4.70
CA ARG A 169 10.58 19.20 -5.88
C ARG A 169 10.28 20.69 -6.00
N ARG A 170 9.09 21.13 -5.56
CA ARG A 170 8.73 22.56 -5.53
C ARG A 170 9.43 23.31 -4.39
N ARG A 171 9.67 22.66 -3.25
CA ARG A 171 10.16 23.32 -2.03
C ARG A 171 11.69 23.37 -1.93
N PHE A 172 12.38 22.34 -2.41
CA PHE A 172 13.82 22.19 -2.31
C PHE A 172 14.45 22.23 -3.71
N ALA A 173 15.48 23.06 -3.87
CA ALA A 173 16.29 23.07 -5.08
C ALA A 173 17.39 22.01 -4.94
N GLY A 174 17.43 21.06 -5.88
CA GLY A 174 18.42 19.99 -5.92
C GLY A 174 17.79 18.65 -6.26
N ASP A 175 18.56 17.78 -6.91
CA ASP A 175 18.12 16.41 -7.16
C ASP A 175 18.11 15.64 -5.84
N MET A 176 17.03 14.91 -5.59
CA MET A 176 16.98 13.96 -4.49
C MET A 176 18.02 12.86 -4.77
N PRO A 177 18.88 12.50 -3.80
CA PRO A 177 19.86 11.46 -3.99
C PRO A 177 19.17 10.15 -4.36
N GLU A 178 19.73 9.45 -5.33
CA GLU A 178 19.19 8.17 -5.77
C GLU A 178 19.26 7.14 -4.64
N ALA A 179 18.31 6.20 -4.61
CA ALA A 179 18.23 5.17 -3.57
C ALA A 179 19.57 4.45 -3.32
N TYR A 180 20.30 4.08 -4.38
CA TYR A 180 21.60 3.42 -4.25
C TYR A 180 22.71 4.33 -3.70
N GLN A 181 22.70 5.62 -4.03
CA GLN A 181 23.68 6.57 -3.47
C GLN A 181 23.53 6.66 -1.95
N ARG A 182 22.28 6.72 -1.47
CA ARG A 182 21.98 6.73 -0.04
C ARG A 182 22.43 5.43 0.64
N LEU A 183 22.07 4.28 0.10
CA LEU A 183 22.43 2.99 0.68
C LEU A 183 23.94 2.75 0.73
N LEU A 184 24.67 3.15 -0.32
CA LEU A 184 26.14 3.04 -0.33
C LEU A 184 26.78 3.94 0.72
N LEU A 185 26.27 5.16 0.91
CA LEU A 185 26.74 6.04 1.97
C LEU A 185 26.48 5.44 3.35
N ASP A 186 25.30 4.87 3.57
CA ASP A 186 24.93 4.25 4.85
C ASP A 186 25.85 3.03 5.15
N VAL A 187 26.24 2.24 4.15
CA VAL A 187 27.26 1.17 4.30
C VAL A 187 28.61 1.73 4.75
N LEU A 188 29.07 2.83 4.13
CA LEU A 188 30.34 3.47 4.51
C LEU A 188 30.30 4.05 5.93
N GLN A 189 29.12 4.45 6.40
CA GLN A 189 28.91 5.00 7.75
C GLN A 189 28.61 3.91 8.79
N GLY A 190 28.39 2.66 8.37
CA GLY A 190 27.98 1.57 9.25
C GLY A 190 26.54 1.69 9.77
N ASP A 191 25.68 2.45 9.08
CA ASP A 191 24.27 2.59 9.44
C ASP A 191 23.42 1.51 8.75
N ALA A 192 22.92 0.57 9.55
CA ALA A 192 22.08 -0.53 9.08
C ALA A 192 20.57 -0.23 9.14
N SER A 193 20.15 1.01 9.44
CA SER A 193 18.74 1.37 9.69
C SER A 193 17.82 1.13 8.48
N LEU A 194 18.35 1.30 7.26
CA LEU A 194 17.62 1.10 6.00
C LEU A 194 17.81 -0.31 5.40
N PHE A 195 18.54 -1.20 6.08
CA PHE A 195 18.81 -2.56 5.61
C PHE A 195 17.91 -3.57 6.33
N ALA A 196 17.35 -4.50 5.56
CA ALA A 196 16.57 -5.59 6.12
C ALA A 196 17.47 -6.57 6.89
N ARG A 197 17.08 -6.90 8.13
CA ARG A 197 17.78 -7.89 8.97
C ARG A 197 17.31 -9.31 8.61
N ALA A 198 18.12 -10.32 8.90
CA ALA A 198 17.82 -11.71 8.53
C ALA A 198 16.46 -12.20 9.07
N ASP A 199 16.15 -11.90 10.34
CA ASP A 199 14.87 -12.24 10.97
C ASP A 199 13.67 -11.51 10.32
N GLU A 200 13.87 -10.28 9.85
CA GLU A 200 12.87 -9.54 9.09
C GLU A 200 12.52 -10.24 7.77
N VAL A 201 13.55 -10.69 7.05
CA VAL A 201 13.40 -11.40 5.77
C VAL A 201 12.71 -12.75 5.96
N GLU A 202 13.10 -13.51 6.98
CA GLU A 202 12.49 -14.81 7.31
C GLU A 202 11.00 -14.69 7.65
N LEU A 203 10.64 -13.69 8.48
CA LEU A 203 9.24 -13.43 8.82
C LEU A 203 8.42 -13.00 7.59
N ALA A 204 8.99 -12.16 6.72
CA ALA A 204 8.33 -11.77 5.49
C ALA A 204 8.05 -12.98 4.57
N TRP A 205 9.01 -13.90 4.43
CA TRP A 205 8.79 -15.16 3.70
C TRP A 205 7.71 -16.03 4.36
N GLY A 206 7.76 -16.19 5.68
CA GLY A 206 6.74 -16.95 6.43
C GLY A 206 5.31 -16.43 6.26
N LEU A 207 5.14 -15.13 6.00
CA LEU A 207 3.84 -14.52 5.72
C LEU A 207 3.38 -14.72 4.27
N ILE A 208 4.31 -14.65 3.32
CA ILE A 208 4.01 -14.67 1.87
C ILE A 208 3.90 -16.09 1.30
N ASP A 209 4.73 -17.02 1.74
CA ASP A 209 4.77 -18.37 1.17
C ASP A 209 3.44 -19.13 1.29
N PRO A 210 2.71 -19.10 2.42
CA PRO A 210 1.40 -19.77 2.50
C PRO A 210 0.37 -19.20 1.51
N ILE A 211 0.42 -17.89 1.26
CA ILE A 211 -0.45 -17.22 0.28
C ILE A 211 -0.11 -17.70 -1.13
N GLN A 212 1.18 -17.76 -1.44
CA GLN A 212 1.65 -18.24 -2.74
C GLN A 212 1.30 -19.71 -2.98
N GLN A 213 1.43 -20.58 -1.97
CA GLN A 213 1.05 -21.99 -2.06
C GLN A 213 -0.46 -22.15 -2.34
N ALA A 214 -1.31 -21.35 -1.68
CA ALA A 214 -2.73 -21.34 -1.97
C ALA A 214 -3.03 -20.87 -3.41
N TRP A 215 -2.31 -19.85 -3.89
CA TRP A 215 -2.44 -19.39 -5.28
C TRP A 215 -2.01 -20.44 -6.30
N ASP A 216 -0.95 -21.20 -6.00
CA ASP A 216 -0.47 -22.28 -6.87
C ASP A 216 -1.49 -23.43 -6.92
N SER A 217 -2.31 -23.60 -5.88
CA SER A 217 -3.46 -24.54 -5.87
C SER A 217 -4.70 -24.04 -6.63
N GLY A 218 -4.67 -22.81 -7.14
CA GLY A 218 -5.74 -22.25 -7.97
C GLY A 218 -6.68 -21.27 -7.26
N SER A 219 -6.50 -21.00 -5.97
CA SER A 219 -7.42 -20.16 -5.18
C SER A 219 -6.75 -18.86 -4.70
N PRO A 220 -7.33 -17.66 -4.92
CA PRO A 220 -8.57 -17.35 -5.66
C PRO A 220 -8.40 -17.43 -7.19
N ASP A 221 -9.49 -17.29 -7.94
CA ASP A 221 -9.46 -17.23 -9.40
C ASP A 221 -8.59 -16.09 -9.93
N MET A 222 -7.98 -16.31 -11.10
CA MET A 222 -7.14 -15.31 -11.78
C MET A 222 -8.03 -14.28 -12.49
N GLY A 223 -8.11 -13.06 -11.95
CA GLY A 223 -8.78 -11.97 -12.67
C GLY A 223 -7.98 -11.51 -13.89
N GLU A 224 -8.66 -11.13 -14.97
CA GLU A 224 -8.04 -10.43 -16.11
C GLU A 224 -8.31 -8.92 -16.03
N TYR A 225 -7.37 -8.10 -16.49
CA TYR A 225 -7.57 -6.65 -16.61
C TYR A 225 -6.85 -6.05 -17.81
N GLU A 226 -7.37 -4.93 -18.31
CA GLU A 226 -6.72 -4.18 -19.39
C GLU A 226 -5.49 -3.41 -18.90
N PRO A 227 -4.38 -3.42 -19.67
CA PRO A 227 -3.28 -2.49 -19.44
C PRO A 227 -3.78 -1.03 -19.40
N GLY A 228 -3.24 -0.24 -18.47
CA GLY A 228 -3.67 1.14 -18.23
C GLY A 228 -4.86 1.28 -17.27
N GLY A 229 -5.46 0.17 -16.82
CA GLY A 229 -6.46 0.16 -15.76
C GLY A 229 -5.87 0.18 -14.34
N TRP A 230 -6.72 0.09 -13.32
CA TRP A 230 -6.30 0.01 -11.90
C TRP A 230 -6.28 -1.42 -11.34
N GLY A 231 -6.20 -2.41 -12.24
CA GLY A 231 -6.31 -3.83 -11.92
C GLY A 231 -7.69 -4.40 -12.28
N PRO A 232 -7.95 -5.67 -11.91
CA PRO A 232 -9.20 -6.35 -12.23
C PRO A 232 -10.38 -5.76 -11.47
N THR A 233 -11.57 -5.79 -12.08
CA THR A 233 -12.82 -5.31 -11.47
C THR A 233 -13.10 -5.97 -10.11
N ALA A 234 -12.73 -7.25 -9.97
CA ALA A 234 -12.80 -7.99 -8.72
C ALA A 234 -12.08 -7.29 -7.54
N SER A 235 -11.01 -6.52 -7.79
CA SER A 235 -10.31 -5.76 -6.75
C SER A 235 -11.15 -4.58 -6.24
N SER A 236 -11.82 -3.87 -7.15
CA SER A 236 -12.68 -2.75 -6.80
C SER A 236 -13.97 -3.22 -6.13
N GLU A 237 -14.54 -4.33 -6.58
CA GLU A 237 -15.70 -4.97 -5.97
C GLU A 237 -15.38 -5.49 -4.56
N TRP A 238 -14.23 -6.15 -4.39
CA TRP A 238 -13.75 -6.61 -3.09
C TRP A 238 -13.61 -5.47 -2.09
N MET A 239 -13.06 -4.32 -2.49
CA MET A 239 -13.02 -3.13 -1.63
C MET A 239 -14.41 -2.58 -1.29
N ARG A 240 -15.35 -2.57 -2.25
CA ARG A 240 -16.73 -2.13 -1.98
C ARG A 240 -17.45 -3.03 -0.99
N HIS A 241 -17.24 -4.35 -1.06
CA HIS A 241 -17.77 -5.29 -0.06
C HIS A 241 -17.21 -5.04 1.34
N GLU A 242 -15.97 -4.56 1.44
CA GLU A 242 -15.34 -4.11 2.69
C GLU A 242 -15.82 -2.71 3.12
N GLY A 243 -16.72 -2.08 2.37
CA GLY A 243 -17.20 -0.71 2.62
C GLY A 243 -16.11 0.33 2.43
N ARG A 244 -15.21 0.14 1.46
CA ARG A 244 -14.06 1.00 1.19
C ARG A 244 -13.85 1.17 -0.32
N LEU A 245 -13.01 2.12 -0.70
CA LEU A 245 -12.63 2.36 -2.09
C LEU A 245 -11.13 2.59 -2.17
N TRP A 246 -10.51 2.16 -3.26
CA TRP A 246 -9.12 2.50 -3.55
C TRP A 246 -8.97 3.99 -3.81
N PHE A 247 -7.77 4.51 -3.55
CA PHE A 247 -7.37 5.84 -3.95
C PHE A 247 -6.64 5.76 -5.29
N ASP A 248 -7.43 5.79 -6.37
CA ASP A 248 -6.99 5.61 -7.76
C ASP A 248 -6.73 6.97 -8.42
N SER A 249 -5.70 7.67 -7.94
CA SER A 249 -5.25 8.93 -8.52
C SER A 249 -3.81 8.80 -9.04
N CYS A 250 -3.57 9.29 -10.25
CA CYS A 250 -2.21 9.41 -10.75
C CYS A 250 -1.54 10.67 -10.19
N PRO A 251 -0.28 10.59 -9.76
CA PRO A 251 0.44 11.76 -9.29
C PRO A 251 0.62 12.76 -10.44
N VAL A 252 0.42 14.04 -10.15
CA VAL A 252 0.66 15.11 -11.13
C VAL A 252 2.16 15.39 -11.18
N LEU A 253 2.79 15.02 -12.29
CA LEU A 253 4.19 15.30 -12.56
C LEU A 253 4.29 16.72 -13.14
N HIS A 254 4.63 17.68 -12.28
CA HIS A 254 5.02 19.03 -12.70
C HIS A 254 6.51 19.10 -13.05
#